data_AF-A0A067S3F4-F1
#
_entry.id   AF-A0A067S3F4-F1
#
_cell.length_a   1.000
_cell.length_b   1.000
_cell.length_c   1.000
_cell.angle_alpha   90.00
_cell.angle_beta   90.00
_cell.angle_gamma   90.00
#
_symmetry.space_group_name_H-M   'P 1'
#
loop_
_entity.id
_entity.type
_entity.pdbx_description
1 polymer ?
#
loop_
_entity_poly.entity_id
_entity_poly.type
_entity_poly.pdbx_seq_one_letter_code
_entity_poly.pdbx_strand_id
1 'polypeptide(L)'
;MIAFGTLAVILSSFSAGSVASPTFEPVYTRDVSSTPSYNPFQWIFPGGVPSSPGSRLIQPFVDNETAADRVVNYINNAVHAPDINPACFWSGRTNVTFLTPQGQVDSTISTQTAVVAFQEDPRNCNTLIDIVCKAGERSASAKFTNDEWNDLSRALAKNVAGKAYALLGKEIRATSTWLTVEKPTLKNNTKVTSLEIWEIGSDGAPAKVTV
;
A
#
# COMPACT_ATOMS: atom_id res chain seq x y z
N MET A 1 -37.48 2.33 -55.23
CA MET A 1 -38.25 1.31 -54.49
C MET A 1 -37.42 0.92 -53.28
N ILE A 2 -37.90 1.25 -52.09
CA ILE A 2 -37.21 1.12 -50.80
C ILE A 2 -37.77 -0.13 -50.12
N ALA A 3 -36.93 -1.10 -49.80
CA ALA A 3 -37.30 -2.30 -49.06
C ALA A 3 -37.12 -2.06 -47.55
N PHE A 4 -38.22 -2.13 -46.79
CA PHE A 4 -38.23 -2.11 -45.34
C PHE A 4 -37.85 -3.49 -44.80
N GLY A 5 -36.77 -3.55 -44.01
CA GLY A 5 -36.38 -4.74 -43.26
C GLY A 5 -37.03 -4.74 -41.88
N THR A 6 -37.88 -5.72 -41.62
CA THR A 6 -38.56 -5.97 -40.35
C THR A 6 -37.57 -6.57 -39.33
N LEU A 7 -37.27 -5.85 -38.25
CA LEU A 7 -36.52 -6.39 -37.11
C LEU A 7 -37.51 -6.85 -36.04
N ALA A 8 -37.50 -8.15 -35.73
CA ALA A 8 -38.32 -8.75 -34.68
C ALA A 8 -37.74 -8.43 -33.30
N VAL A 9 -38.59 -7.87 -32.43
CA VAL A 9 -38.30 -7.63 -31.01
C VAL A 9 -38.66 -8.89 -30.24
N ILE A 10 -37.67 -9.56 -29.65
CA ILE A 10 -37.89 -10.64 -28.68
C ILE A 10 -37.85 -10.00 -27.29
N LEU A 11 -39.03 -9.83 -26.68
CA LEU A 11 -39.17 -9.56 -25.25
C LEU A 11 -39.00 -10.89 -24.49
N SER A 12 -37.91 -11.04 -23.75
CA SER A 12 -37.81 -12.02 -22.66
C SER A 12 -38.20 -11.35 -21.34
N SER A 13 -39.40 -11.69 -20.87
CA SER A 13 -39.93 -11.39 -19.55
C SER A 13 -39.13 -12.13 -18.47
N PHE A 14 -38.46 -11.39 -17.59
CA PHE A 14 -37.97 -11.90 -16.31
C PHE A 14 -39.01 -11.62 -15.23
N SER A 15 -39.44 -12.69 -14.57
CA SER A 15 -40.34 -12.70 -13.42
C SER A 15 -39.64 -12.14 -12.18
N ALA A 16 -40.37 -11.27 -11.47
CA ALA A 16 -39.97 -10.70 -10.20
C ALA A 16 -39.91 -11.78 -9.10
N GLY A 17 -38.71 -12.03 -8.58
CA GLY A 17 -38.51 -12.69 -7.30
C GLY A 17 -38.30 -11.63 -6.23
N SER A 18 -39.27 -11.51 -5.32
CA SER A 18 -39.21 -10.62 -4.16
C SER A 18 -38.09 -11.06 -3.21
N VAL A 19 -37.08 -10.21 -3.04
CA VAL A 19 -36.06 -10.37 -1.99
C VAL A 19 -36.29 -9.28 -0.96
N ALA A 20 -36.38 -9.69 0.31
CA ALA A 20 -36.70 -8.84 1.44
C ALA A 20 -35.75 -7.64 1.58
N SER A 21 -36.33 -6.46 1.79
CA SER A 21 -35.60 -5.23 2.13
C SER A 21 -34.96 -5.35 3.51
N PRO A 22 -33.65 -5.14 3.67
CA PRO A 22 -33.09 -4.86 4.98
C PRO A 22 -33.40 -3.41 5.36
N THR A 23 -34.11 -3.24 6.46
CA THR A 23 -34.35 -1.97 7.14
C THR A 23 -33.00 -1.38 7.57
N PHE A 24 -32.58 -0.29 6.94
CA PHE A 24 -31.43 0.50 7.37
C PHE A 24 -31.91 1.53 8.40
N GLU A 25 -31.53 1.36 9.66
CA GLU A 25 -31.69 2.41 10.67
C GLU A 25 -30.65 3.53 10.47
N PRO A 26 -31.02 4.81 10.65
CA PRO A 26 -30.08 5.91 10.52
C PRO A 26 -29.16 5.98 11.76
N VAL A 27 -27.89 5.67 11.57
CA VAL A 27 -26.87 5.91 12.60
C VAL A 27 -26.53 7.39 12.66
N TYR A 28 -26.74 7.92 13.86
CA TYR A 28 -26.45 9.25 14.39
C TYR A 28 -25.13 9.87 13.88
N THR A 29 -25.21 11.09 13.37
CA THR A 29 -24.07 11.96 13.06
C THR A 29 -23.34 12.37 14.34
N ARG A 30 -22.03 12.16 14.40
CA ARG A 30 -21.15 12.75 15.43
C ARG A 30 -20.39 13.90 14.82
N ASP A 31 -20.64 15.11 15.32
CA ASP A 31 -19.79 16.28 15.10
C ASP A 31 -18.35 15.99 15.55
N VAL A 32 -17.38 16.30 14.69
CA VAL A 32 -15.95 16.28 15.03
C VAL A 32 -15.36 17.65 14.76
N SER A 33 -15.56 18.56 15.71
CA SER A 33 -14.78 19.78 15.87
C SER A 33 -13.72 19.55 16.96
N SER A 34 -12.53 19.10 16.56
CA SER A 34 -11.22 19.40 17.18
C SER A 34 -10.17 18.44 16.60
N THR A 35 -9.07 18.98 16.07
CA THR A 35 -7.89 18.23 15.65
C THR A 35 -7.12 17.64 16.84
N PRO A 36 -6.80 16.34 16.80
CA PRO A 36 -5.48 15.85 17.21
C PRO A 36 -4.84 14.95 16.14
N SER A 37 -3.51 14.84 16.19
CA SER A 37 -2.70 13.98 15.31
C SER A 37 -3.24 12.55 15.28
N TYR A 38 -3.69 12.10 14.11
CA TYR A 38 -4.35 10.82 13.92
C TYR A 38 -3.32 9.68 13.81
N ASN A 39 -3.35 8.73 14.75
CA ASN A 39 -2.71 7.42 14.61
C ASN A 39 -3.75 6.32 14.92
N PRO A 40 -4.34 5.65 13.91
CA PRO A 40 -5.53 4.81 14.10
C PRO A 40 -5.25 3.29 14.12
N PHE A 41 -4.15 2.80 14.70
CA PHE A 41 -3.87 1.36 14.69
C PHE A 41 -3.97 0.72 16.08
N GLN A 42 -5.15 0.21 16.42
CA GLN A 42 -5.32 -0.86 17.41
C GLN A 42 -5.85 -2.11 16.69
N TRP A 43 -5.02 -3.15 16.56
CA TRP A 43 -5.43 -4.48 16.14
C TRP A 43 -5.34 -5.43 17.34
N ILE A 44 -6.47 -6.05 17.72
CA ILE A 44 -6.57 -7.06 18.79
C ILE A 44 -6.33 -8.43 18.16
N PHE A 45 -5.29 -9.15 18.60
CA PHE A 45 -5.06 -10.56 18.23
C PHE A 45 -5.46 -11.48 19.41
N PRO A 46 -6.28 -12.53 19.18
CA PRO A 46 -6.52 -13.56 20.19
C PRO A 46 -5.46 -14.65 20.06
N GLY A 47 -4.68 -14.89 21.11
CA GLY A 47 -3.73 -16.00 21.13
C GLY A 47 -2.82 -15.98 22.34
N GLY A 48 -3.24 -16.64 23.42
CA GLY A 48 -2.42 -16.86 24.59
C GLY A 48 -1.23 -17.77 24.29
N VAL A 49 -0.09 -17.44 24.88
CA VAL A 49 1.15 -18.23 24.82
C VAL A 49 1.22 -19.13 26.07
N PRO A 50 1.45 -20.45 25.95
CA PRO A 50 1.76 -21.27 27.11
C PRO A 50 3.26 -21.21 27.43
N SER A 51 3.59 -20.88 28.68
CA SER A 51 4.95 -20.90 29.23
C SER A 51 5.37 -22.33 29.62
N SER A 52 6.55 -22.77 29.17
CA SER A 52 7.22 -23.96 29.71
C SER A 52 8.62 -23.59 30.26
N PRO A 53 9.03 -24.11 31.44
CA PRO A 53 10.24 -23.68 32.12
C PRO A 53 11.45 -24.55 31.77
N GLY A 54 12.53 -23.92 31.34
CA GLY A 54 13.81 -24.58 31.07
C GLY A 54 14.95 -23.57 31.10
N SER A 55 15.41 -23.25 32.29
CA SER A 55 16.49 -22.29 32.55
C SER A 55 17.81 -22.76 31.91
N ARG A 56 18.23 -22.09 30.83
CA ARG A 56 19.62 -22.07 30.37
C ARG A 56 20.24 -20.75 30.80
N LEU A 57 21.49 -20.83 31.27
CA LEU A 57 22.34 -19.72 31.69
C LEU A 57 22.32 -18.60 30.65
N ILE A 58 21.68 -17.48 30.98
CA ILE A 58 21.60 -16.29 30.13
C ILE A 58 22.91 -15.54 30.30
N GLN A 59 23.82 -15.69 29.33
CA GLN A 59 24.76 -14.60 29.06
C GLN A 59 23.93 -13.39 28.63
N PRO A 60 24.16 -12.18 29.19
CA PRO A 60 23.53 -10.98 28.68
C PRO A 60 24.10 -10.73 27.28
N PHE A 61 23.45 -11.27 26.26
CA PHE A 61 23.67 -10.81 24.91
C PHE A 61 23.17 -9.38 24.89
N VAL A 62 24.09 -8.43 24.82
CA VAL A 62 23.76 -7.02 24.63
C VAL A 62 23.37 -6.89 23.16
N ASP A 63 22.18 -7.39 22.82
CA ASP A 63 21.51 -7.11 21.56
C ASP A 63 21.08 -5.64 21.58
N ASN A 64 22.04 -4.73 21.40
CA ASN A 64 21.78 -3.30 21.28
C ASN A 64 21.32 -2.93 19.86
N GLU A 65 20.90 -3.92 19.07
CA GLU A 65 20.40 -3.73 17.72
C GLU A 65 18.99 -3.13 17.78
N THR A 66 18.83 -1.93 17.23
CA THR A 66 17.51 -1.30 17.15
C THR A 66 16.59 -2.06 16.20
N ALA A 67 15.28 -1.82 16.27
CA ALA A 67 14.36 -2.38 15.29
C ALA A 67 14.73 -1.92 13.86
N ALA A 68 15.24 -0.70 13.70
CA ALA A 68 15.63 -0.16 12.41
C ALA A 68 16.86 -0.90 11.87
N ASP A 69 17.87 -1.11 12.72
CA ASP A 69 19.07 -1.87 12.39
C ASP A 69 18.73 -3.29 11.94
N ARG A 70 17.82 -3.99 12.63
CA ARG A 70 17.34 -5.33 12.22
C ARG A 70 16.78 -5.35 10.82
N VAL A 71 15.90 -4.39 10.49
CA VAL A 71 15.29 -4.31 9.16
C VAL A 71 16.34 -3.96 8.10
N VAL A 72 17.25 -3.03 8.39
CA VAL A 72 18.34 -2.66 7.47
C VAL A 72 19.27 -3.85 7.23
N ASN A 73 19.62 -4.60 8.27
CA ASN A 73 20.44 -5.80 8.18
C ASN A 73 19.74 -6.91 7.39
N TYR A 74 18.43 -7.09 7.60
CA TYR A 74 17.60 -7.98 6.80
C TYR A 74 17.63 -7.59 5.32
N ILE A 75 17.44 -6.30 4.99
CA ILE A 75 17.45 -5.79 3.61
C ILE A 75 18.83 -5.94 2.94
N ASN A 76 19.91 -5.70 3.68
CA ASN A 76 21.27 -5.76 3.15
C ASN A 76 21.78 -7.20 2.95
N ASN A 77 21.14 -8.19 3.58
CA ASN A 77 21.53 -9.58 3.44
C ASN A 77 21.02 -10.15 2.11
N ALA A 78 21.95 -10.55 1.24
CA ALA A 78 21.65 -11.08 -0.09
C ALA A 78 20.76 -12.34 -0.07
N VAL A 79 20.72 -13.09 1.04
CA VAL A 79 19.83 -14.25 1.22
C VAL A 79 18.35 -13.84 1.13
N HIS A 80 18.01 -12.60 1.50
CA HIS A 80 16.65 -12.07 1.46
C HIS A 80 16.34 -11.32 0.15
N ALA A 81 17.19 -11.41 -0.88
CA ALA A 81 16.89 -10.82 -2.18
C ALA A 81 15.53 -11.25 -2.79
N PRO A 82 15.05 -12.51 -2.64
CA PRO A 82 13.72 -12.90 -3.09
C PRO A 82 12.58 -12.24 -2.32
N ASP A 83 12.82 -11.84 -1.07
CA ASP A 83 11.83 -11.15 -0.23
C ASP A 83 11.67 -9.68 -0.59
N ILE A 84 12.65 -9.12 -1.30
CA ILE A 84 12.75 -7.72 -1.70
C ILE A 84 12.28 -7.51 -3.13
N ASN A 85 12.57 -8.44 -4.04
CA ASN A 85 12.44 -8.23 -5.48
C ASN A 85 11.26 -9.00 -6.09
N PRO A 86 10.43 -8.38 -6.94
CA PRO A 86 10.43 -6.95 -7.27
C PRO A 86 9.93 -6.09 -6.10
N ALA A 87 10.28 -4.81 -6.09
CA ALA A 87 9.89 -3.87 -5.03
C ALA A 87 8.88 -2.81 -5.49
N CYS A 88 7.97 -2.43 -4.59
CA CYS A 88 6.99 -1.37 -4.80
C CYS A 88 7.22 -0.21 -3.84
N PHE A 89 7.46 0.96 -4.43
CA PHE A 89 7.52 2.25 -3.76
C PHE A 89 6.20 2.99 -3.96
N TRP A 90 5.83 3.86 -3.02
CA TRP A 90 4.60 4.63 -3.16
C TRP A 90 4.69 5.98 -2.47
N SER A 91 4.04 7.00 -3.04
CA SER A 91 3.98 8.32 -2.41
C SER A 91 2.89 9.21 -2.97
N GLY A 92 2.31 10.03 -2.10
CA GLY A 92 1.37 11.07 -2.47
C GLY A 92 -0.08 10.64 -2.42
N ARG A 93 -0.93 11.47 -3.02
CA ARG A 93 -2.38 11.31 -3.06
C ARG A 93 -2.96 11.92 -4.33
N THR A 94 -4.16 11.51 -4.70
CA THR A 94 -4.90 12.08 -5.82
C THR A 94 -6.31 12.43 -5.37
N ASN A 95 -6.77 13.64 -5.72
CA ASN A 95 -8.19 13.96 -5.63
C ASN A 95 -8.91 13.32 -6.82
N VAL A 96 -9.94 12.54 -6.51
CA VAL A 96 -10.72 11.78 -7.47
C VAL A 96 -12.16 12.23 -7.41
N THR A 97 -12.84 12.09 -8.54
CA THR A 97 -14.22 12.51 -8.69
C THR A 97 -15.03 11.29 -9.10
N PHE A 98 -15.97 10.90 -8.25
CA PHE A 98 -16.87 9.77 -8.51
C PHE A 98 -18.25 10.26 -8.95
N LEU A 99 -18.81 9.60 -9.95
CA LEU A 99 -20.22 9.77 -10.31
C LEU A 99 -21.04 8.76 -9.52
N THR A 100 -21.94 9.25 -8.67
CA THR A 100 -22.90 8.44 -7.93
C THR A 100 -24.32 8.71 -8.46
N PRO A 101 -25.31 7.84 -8.18
CA PRO A 101 -26.72 8.13 -8.49
C PRO A 101 -27.23 9.44 -7.88
N GLN A 102 -26.61 9.93 -6.80
CA GLN A 102 -26.94 11.16 -6.10
C GLN A 102 -26.16 12.39 -6.61
N GLY A 103 -25.27 12.21 -7.60
CA GLY A 103 -24.45 13.27 -8.16
C GLY A 103 -22.95 13.01 -8.05
N GLN A 104 -22.17 14.06 -8.29
CA GLN A 104 -20.71 14.00 -8.26
C GLN A 104 -20.20 14.10 -6.82
N VAL A 105 -19.28 13.20 -6.43
CA VAL A 105 -18.63 13.21 -5.12
C VAL A 105 -17.13 13.28 -5.31
N ASP A 106 -16.50 14.31 -4.75
CA ASP A 106 -15.04 14.41 -4.71
C ASP A 106 -14.49 13.71 -3.47
N SER A 107 -13.39 12.98 -3.65
CA SER A 107 -12.71 12.24 -2.59
C SER A 107 -11.20 12.29 -2.81
N THR A 108 -10.43 11.85 -1.83
CA THR A 108 -8.97 11.78 -1.92
C THR A 108 -8.51 10.34 -1.73
N ILE A 109 -7.85 9.78 -2.74
CA ILE A 109 -7.20 8.47 -2.64
C ILE A 109 -5.74 8.67 -2.28
N SER A 110 -5.31 8.07 -1.18
CA SER A 110 -3.89 7.96 -0.83
C SER A 110 -3.25 6.78 -1.57
N THR A 111 -1.99 6.91 -1.98
CA THR A 111 -1.28 5.77 -2.58
C THR A 111 -1.13 4.60 -1.61
N GLN A 112 -1.13 4.86 -0.29
CA GLN A 112 -1.10 3.83 0.74
C GLN A 112 -2.32 2.90 0.66
N THR A 113 -3.50 3.44 0.37
CA THR A 113 -4.72 2.63 0.22
C THR A 113 -4.71 1.87 -1.11
N ALA A 114 -4.19 2.49 -2.16
CA ALA A 114 -4.16 1.90 -3.50
C ALA A 114 -3.04 0.86 -3.68
N VAL A 115 -1.97 0.90 -2.87
CA VAL A 115 -0.78 0.07 -3.08
C VAL A 115 -1.10 -1.42 -2.94
N VAL A 116 -2.01 -1.82 -2.05
CA VAL A 116 -2.37 -3.22 -1.86
C VAL A 116 -2.86 -3.85 -3.16
N ALA A 117 -3.84 -3.22 -3.82
CA ALA A 117 -4.34 -3.69 -5.11
C ALA A 117 -3.29 -3.53 -6.23
N PHE A 118 -2.41 -2.53 -6.12
CA PHE A 118 -1.33 -2.34 -7.08
C PHE A 118 -0.28 -3.45 -6.99
N GLN A 119 -0.01 -4.04 -5.82
CA GLN A 119 1.05 -5.05 -5.67
C GLN A 119 0.76 -6.38 -6.37
N GLU A 120 -0.51 -6.65 -6.66
CA GLU A 120 -0.99 -7.88 -7.30
C GLU A 120 -0.43 -8.09 -8.71
N ASP A 121 -0.81 -9.23 -9.31
CA ASP A 121 -0.51 -9.57 -10.70
C ASP A 121 -0.78 -8.39 -11.65
N PRO A 122 0.15 -8.08 -12.59
CA PRO A 122 1.36 -8.83 -12.93
C PRO A 122 2.62 -8.36 -12.18
N ARG A 123 2.50 -7.48 -11.18
CA ARG A 123 3.66 -6.82 -10.56
C ARG A 123 4.30 -7.66 -9.46
N ASN A 124 3.49 -8.34 -8.65
CA ASN A 124 3.90 -9.23 -7.56
C ASN A 124 5.05 -8.66 -6.72
N CYS A 125 4.92 -7.40 -6.32
CA CYS A 125 6.00 -6.63 -5.71
C CYS A 125 5.84 -6.48 -4.20
N ASN A 126 6.96 -6.41 -3.49
CA ASN A 126 7.01 -6.26 -2.04
C ASN A 126 7.15 -4.77 -1.67
N THR A 127 6.34 -4.29 -0.73
CA THR A 127 6.54 -2.96 -0.15
C THR A 127 7.53 -3.01 1.00
N LEU A 128 8.04 -1.85 1.40
CA LEU A 128 8.87 -1.75 2.60
C LEU A 128 8.15 -2.29 3.85
N ILE A 129 6.83 -2.10 3.97
CA ILE A 129 6.06 -2.60 5.11
C ILE A 129 6.05 -4.14 5.14
N ASP A 130 5.89 -4.80 3.99
CA ASP A 130 5.93 -6.26 3.91
C ASP A 130 7.29 -6.80 4.35
N ILE A 131 8.36 -6.13 3.92
CA ILE A 131 9.74 -6.48 4.26
C ILE A 131 10.01 -6.29 5.75
N VAL A 132 9.53 -5.20 6.34
CA VAL A 132 9.62 -4.95 7.78
C VAL A 132 8.93 -6.05 8.59
N CYS A 133 7.75 -6.50 8.14
CA CYS A 133 7.05 -7.63 8.76
C CYS A 133 7.84 -8.94 8.64
N LYS A 134 8.46 -9.21 7.49
CA LYS A 134 9.32 -10.40 7.28
C LYS A 134 10.59 -10.37 8.13
N ALA A 135 11.12 -9.18 8.41
CA ALA A 135 12.22 -8.96 9.36
C ALA A 135 11.81 -9.13 10.84
N GLY A 136 10.54 -9.46 11.13
CA GLY A 136 10.03 -9.72 12.47
C GLY A 136 9.35 -8.53 13.14
N GLU A 137 9.27 -7.37 12.49
CA GLU A 137 8.75 -6.13 13.09
C GLU A 137 7.26 -5.90 12.76
N ARG A 138 6.38 -6.68 13.40
CA ARG A 138 4.93 -6.70 13.12
C ARG A 138 4.14 -5.43 13.43
N SER A 139 4.73 -4.44 14.11
CA SER A 139 4.07 -3.18 14.48
C SER A 139 4.86 -1.97 13.99
N ALA A 140 5.15 -1.95 12.69
CA ALA A 140 6.07 -1.00 12.06
C ALA A 140 5.65 0.47 12.18
N SER A 141 4.35 0.78 12.05
CA SER A 141 3.86 2.15 11.86
C SER A 141 4.04 3.08 13.08
N ALA A 142 4.16 2.52 14.29
CA ALA A 142 4.37 3.30 15.52
C ALA A 142 5.80 3.22 16.08
N LYS A 143 6.66 2.38 15.49
CA LYS A 143 8.00 2.10 16.03
C LYS A 143 9.10 2.96 15.42
N PHE A 144 8.97 3.35 14.16
CA PHE A 144 10.02 4.06 13.44
C PHE A 144 9.74 5.55 13.35
N THR A 145 10.75 6.34 13.63
CA THR A 145 10.84 7.77 13.33
C THR A 145 10.89 7.99 11.81
N ASN A 146 10.69 9.24 11.38
CA ASN A 146 10.79 9.59 9.95
C ASN A 146 12.20 9.33 9.40
N ASP A 147 13.23 9.55 10.21
CA ASP A 147 14.62 9.33 9.79
C ASP A 147 14.91 7.83 9.64
N GLU A 148 14.44 7.01 10.58
CA GLU A 148 14.53 5.54 10.44
C GLU A 148 13.75 5.05 9.21
N TRP A 149 12.55 5.56 8.97
CA TRP A 149 11.80 5.23 7.74
C TRP A 149 12.58 5.60 6.47
N ASN A 150 13.26 6.75 6.47
CA ASN A 150 14.10 7.17 5.35
C ASN A 150 15.32 6.24 5.19
N ASP A 151 15.93 5.80 6.28
CA ASP A 151 17.07 4.88 6.24
C ASP A 151 16.68 3.49 5.75
N LEU A 152 15.55 2.96 6.21
CA LEU A 152 14.95 1.72 5.72
C LEU A 152 14.62 1.82 4.22
N SER A 153 14.00 2.92 3.79
CA SER A 153 13.66 3.17 2.39
C SER A 153 14.91 3.31 1.51
N ARG A 154 15.96 3.94 2.03
CA ARG A 154 17.27 4.04 1.36
C ARG A 154 17.93 2.67 1.23
N ALA A 155 17.90 1.86 2.28
CA ALA A 155 18.44 0.51 2.27
C ALA A 155 17.70 -0.34 1.22
N LEU A 156 16.36 -0.26 1.18
CA LEU A 156 15.55 -0.93 0.17
C LEU A 156 15.97 -0.48 -1.24
N ALA A 157 15.92 0.82 -1.52
CA ALA A 157 16.26 1.37 -2.83
C ALA A 157 17.68 1.04 -3.31
N LYS A 158 18.66 0.90 -2.41
CA LYS A 158 20.03 0.43 -2.72
C LYS A 158 20.12 -1.06 -3.03
N ASN A 159 19.23 -1.87 -2.47
CA ASN A 159 19.30 -3.33 -2.54
C ASN A 159 18.37 -3.96 -3.56
N VAL A 160 17.34 -3.24 -4.02
CA VAL A 160 16.49 -3.67 -5.13
C VAL A 160 17.33 -3.98 -6.38
N ALA A 161 16.93 -5.03 -7.08
CA ALA A 161 17.50 -5.50 -8.32
C ALA A 161 16.39 -5.92 -9.30
N GLY A 162 16.66 -5.85 -10.61
CA GLY A 162 15.67 -6.16 -11.62
C GLY A 162 14.61 -5.07 -11.74
N LYS A 163 13.32 -5.44 -11.65
CA LYS A 163 12.21 -4.50 -11.79
C LYS A 163 11.85 -3.84 -10.46
N ALA A 164 11.71 -2.52 -10.49
CA ALA A 164 11.13 -1.71 -9.43
C ALA A 164 9.86 -1.01 -9.96
N TYR A 165 8.88 -0.80 -9.09
CA TYR A 165 7.65 -0.08 -9.42
C TYR A 165 7.45 1.06 -8.45
N ALA A 166 6.87 2.16 -8.93
CA ALA A 166 6.46 3.28 -8.09
C ALA A 166 5.00 3.62 -8.38
N LEU A 167 4.15 3.63 -7.34
CA LEU A 167 2.78 4.13 -7.41
C LEU A 167 2.69 5.53 -6.79
N LEU A 168 2.38 6.51 -7.62
CA LEU A 168 2.37 7.91 -7.23
C LEU A 168 0.96 8.50 -7.25
N GLY A 169 0.71 9.46 -6.37
CA GLY A 169 -0.43 10.35 -6.49
C GLY A 169 -0.07 11.59 -7.31
N LYS A 170 -1.08 12.32 -7.78
CA LYS A 170 -0.91 13.62 -8.47
C LYS A 170 -0.28 14.68 -7.58
N GLU A 171 -0.54 14.60 -6.28
CA GLU A 171 0.05 15.47 -5.27
C GLU A 171 1.12 14.70 -4.49
N ILE A 172 2.39 15.04 -4.75
CA ILE A 172 3.54 14.56 -3.98
C ILE A 172 4.18 15.74 -3.28
N ARG A 173 4.33 15.65 -1.96
CA ARG A 173 5.03 16.69 -1.18
C ARG A 173 6.50 16.72 -1.56
N ALA A 174 7.09 17.89 -1.70
CA ALA A 174 8.51 18.05 -2.05
C ALA A 174 9.47 17.36 -1.05
N THR A 175 9.06 17.23 0.21
CA THR A 175 9.80 16.56 1.28
C THR A 175 9.48 15.07 1.41
N SER A 176 8.78 14.46 0.44
CA SER A 176 8.44 13.04 0.52
C SER A 176 9.69 12.15 0.44
N THR A 177 9.65 11.01 1.11
CA THR A 177 10.69 9.97 1.04
C THR A 177 10.96 9.53 -0.40
N TRP A 178 9.91 9.44 -1.23
CA TRP A 178 10.06 9.14 -2.65
C TRP A 178 10.97 10.14 -3.37
N LEU A 179 10.70 11.44 -3.25
CA LEU A 179 11.46 12.47 -3.96
C LEU A 179 12.86 12.68 -3.38
N THR A 180 12.98 12.63 -2.06
CA THR A 180 14.22 13.01 -1.36
C THR A 180 15.18 11.84 -1.12
N VAL A 181 14.68 10.60 -1.11
CA VAL A 181 15.46 9.40 -0.77
C VAL A 181 15.38 8.32 -1.84
N GLU A 182 14.18 7.79 -2.11
CA GLU A 182 14.02 6.56 -2.89
C GLU A 182 14.37 6.77 -4.37
N LYS A 183 13.74 7.75 -5.04
CA LYS A 183 13.98 8.06 -6.45
C LYS A 183 15.45 8.35 -6.77
N PRO A 184 16.17 9.25 -6.05
CA PRO A 184 17.59 9.48 -6.34
C PRO A 184 18.44 8.24 -6.04
N THR A 185 18.09 7.45 -5.02
CA THR A 185 18.82 6.22 -4.70
C THR A 185 18.63 5.15 -5.78
N LEU A 186 17.41 4.94 -6.26
CA LEU A 186 17.08 4.02 -7.35
C LEU A 186 17.80 4.42 -8.65
N LYS A 187 17.83 5.72 -8.97
CA LYS A 187 18.54 6.24 -10.14
C LYS A 187 20.03 5.89 -10.12
N ASN A 188 20.64 5.85 -8.94
CA ASN A 188 22.05 5.52 -8.75
C ASN A 188 22.30 4.01 -8.55
N ASN A 189 21.26 3.18 -8.48
CA ASN A 189 21.37 1.75 -8.26
C ASN A 189 21.43 1.00 -9.60
N THR A 190 22.63 0.57 -9.99
CA THR A 190 22.89 -0.14 -11.25
C THR A 190 22.29 -1.56 -11.33
N LYS A 191 21.78 -2.10 -10.22
CA LYS A 191 21.10 -3.40 -10.18
C LYS A 191 19.66 -3.33 -10.67
N VAL A 192 19.06 -2.13 -10.69
CA VAL A 192 17.70 -1.92 -11.19
C VAL A 192 17.75 -1.87 -12.72
N THR A 193 17.08 -2.83 -13.37
CA THR A 193 17.02 -2.94 -14.83
C THR A 193 15.81 -2.22 -15.43
N SER A 194 14.77 -1.97 -14.64
CA SER A 194 13.60 -1.20 -15.04
C SER A 194 12.95 -0.54 -13.82
N LEU A 195 12.59 0.74 -13.94
CA LEU A 195 11.73 1.44 -13.00
C LEU A 195 10.45 1.84 -13.72
N GLU A 196 9.32 1.23 -13.35
CA GLU A 196 8.02 1.59 -13.90
C GLU A 196 7.27 2.51 -12.94
N ILE A 197 6.97 3.72 -13.41
CA ILE A 197 6.19 4.69 -12.65
C ILE A 197 4.72 4.62 -13.09
N TRP A 198 3.84 4.56 -12.11
CA TRP A 198 2.40 4.57 -12.27
C TRP A 198 1.83 5.71 -11.43
N GLU A 199 0.75 6.32 -11.91
CA GLU A 199 0.06 7.41 -11.22
C GLU A 199 -1.42 7.07 -11.04
N ILE A 200 -1.98 7.42 -9.90
CA ILE A 200 -3.42 7.31 -9.66
C ILE A 200 -4.13 8.40 -10.48
N GLY A 201 -4.94 7.97 -11.44
CA GLY A 201 -5.80 8.80 -12.28
C GLY A 201 -6.91 9.50 -11.49
N SER A 202 -7.61 10.43 -12.14
CA SER A 202 -8.76 11.14 -11.54
C SER A 202 -9.98 10.25 -11.33
N ASP A 203 -10.02 9.09 -12.00
CA ASP A 203 -10.99 8.01 -11.80
C ASP A 203 -10.59 7.06 -10.65
N GLY A 204 -9.42 7.28 -10.04
CA GLY A 204 -8.86 6.46 -8.98
C GLY A 204 -8.11 5.21 -9.46
N ALA A 205 -8.06 4.96 -10.77
CA ALA A 205 -7.33 3.81 -11.32
C ALA A 205 -5.85 4.14 -11.52
N PRO A 206 -4.91 3.23 -11.20
CA PRO A 206 -3.50 3.43 -11.52
C PRO A 206 -3.25 3.30 -13.03
N ALA A 207 -2.54 4.26 -13.61
CA ALA A 207 -2.12 4.25 -15.01
C ALA A 207 -0.60 4.41 -15.13
N LYS A 208 0.02 3.68 -16.06
CA LYS A 208 1.46 3.77 -16.31
C LYS A 208 1.80 5.14 -16.89
N VAL A 209 2.85 5.78 -16.35
CA VAL A 209 3.36 7.07 -16.81
C VAL A 209 4.63 6.84 -17.63
N THR A 210 4.72 7.51 -18.79
CA THR A 210 5.96 7.57 -19.57
C THR A 210 6.83 8.68 -18.99
N VAL A 211 8.03 8.31 -18.53
CA VAL A 211 9.01 9.20 -17.87
C VAL A 211 10.15 9.51 -18.82
#